data_AF-A0A4T0WZA3-F1
#
_entry.id   AF-A0A4T0WZA3-F1
#
_cell.length_a   1.000
_cell.length_b   1.000
_cell.length_c   1.000
_cell.angle_alpha   90.00
_cell.angle_beta   90.00
_cell.angle_gamma   90.00
#
_symmetry.space_group_name_H-M   'P 1'
#
loop_
_entity.id
_entity.type
_entity.pdbx_description
1 polymer ?
#
loop_
_entity_poly.entity_id
_entity_poly.type
_entity_poly.pdbx_seq_one_letter_code
_entity_poly.pdbx_strand_id
1 'polypeptide(L)'
;MVAISPAIREIRFLLPQAASTLKTFVLNSYPAIKAKNPYLPVLIREAQGVKPTVVVRLDKGVEIKKHVADFTDAELKHLLQNP
;
A
#
# COMPACT_ATOMS: atom_id res chain seq x y z
N MET A 1 -10.34 4.65 10.05
CA MET A 1 -9.55 5.68 9.34
C MET A 1 -8.18 5.10 9.02
N VAL A 2 -7.67 5.25 7.79
CA VAL A 2 -6.31 4.82 7.46
C VAL A 2 -5.34 5.89 7.99
N ALA A 3 -4.39 5.47 8.82
CA ALA A 3 -3.31 6.32 9.31
C ALA A 3 -2.01 5.77 8.75
N ILE A 4 -1.11 6.65 8.32
CA ILE A 4 0.17 6.28 7.73
C ILE A 4 1.27 6.72 8.69
N SER A 5 2.24 5.86 8.93
CA SER A 5 3.41 6.20 9.73
C SER A 5 4.15 7.40 9.11
N PRO A 6 4.57 8.41 9.90
CA PRO A 6 5.31 9.56 9.40
C PRO A 6 6.70 9.18 8.83
N ALA A 7 7.18 7.97 9.11
CA ALA A 7 8.42 7.44 8.56
C ALA A 7 8.31 7.04 7.08
N ILE A 8 7.09 6.87 6.55
CA ILE A 8 6.88 6.43 5.17
C ILE A 8 7.06 7.62 4.22
N ARG A 9 7.94 7.44 3.24
CA ARG A 9 8.24 8.41 2.18
C ARG A 9 7.62 8.07 0.84
N GLU A 10 7.30 6.80 0.60
CA GLU A 10 6.62 6.38 -0.62
C GLU A 10 5.93 5.04 -0.40
N ILE A 11 4.79 4.86 -1.08
CA ILE A 11 4.05 3.60 -1.10
C ILE A 11 3.89 3.17 -2.56
N ARG A 12 4.17 1.90 -2.85
CA ARG A 12 3.92 1.28 -4.16
C ARG A 12 3.02 0.07 -3.98
N PHE A 13 1.89 0.07 -4.66
CA PHE A 13 0.95 -1.03 -4.75
C PHE A 13 1.16 -1.76 -6.07
N LEU A 14 1.60 -3.00 -6.01
CA LEU A 14 1.61 -3.91 -7.14
C LEU A 14 0.35 -4.77 -7.08
N LEU A 15 -0.53 -4.53 -8.03
CA LEU A 15 -1.82 -5.17 -8.15
C LEU A 15 -1.77 -6.25 -9.24
N PRO A 16 -2.25 -7.48 -8.97
CA PRO A 16 -2.52 -8.43 -10.04
C PRO A 16 -3.68 -7.94 -10.91
N GLN A 17 -3.68 -8.32 -12.19
CA GLN A 17 -4.80 -8.05 -13.10
C GLN A 17 -6.10 -8.74 -12.66
N ALA A 18 -5.99 -9.89 -11.99
CA ALA A 18 -7.12 -10.58 -11.38
C ALA A 18 -7.68 -9.78 -10.19
N ALA A 19 -8.97 -9.96 -9.90
CA ALA A 19 -9.58 -9.38 -8.72
C ALA A 19 -8.85 -9.85 -7.45
N SER A 20 -8.47 -8.91 -6.59
CA SER A 20 -7.75 -9.19 -5.34
C SER A 20 -8.21 -8.26 -4.24
N THR A 21 -8.13 -8.72 -3.00
CA THR A 21 -8.42 -7.92 -1.79
C THR A 21 -7.65 -6.61 -1.79
N LEU A 22 -6.39 -6.63 -2.25
CA LEU A 22 -5.56 -5.43 -2.36
C LEU A 22 -6.13 -4.38 -3.33
N LYS A 23 -6.71 -4.81 -4.46
CA LYS A 23 -7.32 -3.89 -5.44
C LYS A 23 -8.51 -3.15 -4.83
N THR A 24 -9.40 -3.88 -4.17
CA THR A 24 -10.56 -3.30 -3.47
C THR A 24 -10.12 -2.39 -2.33
N PHE A 25 -9.10 -2.79 -1.56
CA PHE A 25 -8.53 -1.98 -0.49
C PHE A 25 -7.98 -0.65 -1.02
N VAL A 26 -7.20 -0.67 -2.11
CA VAL A 26 -6.64 0.54 -2.72
C VAL A 26 -7.76 1.46 -3.20
N LEU A 27 -8.77 0.95 -3.91
CA LEU A 27 -9.89 1.77 -4.40
C LEU A 27 -10.63 2.50 -3.26
N ASN A 28 -10.88 1.80 -2.15
CA ASN A 28 -11.59 2.37 -1.00
C ASN A 28 -10.71 3.29 -0.14
N SER A 29 -9.42 2.97 0.01
CA SER A 29 -8.53 3.64 0.95
C SER A 29 -7.74 4.79 0.34
N TYR A 30 -7.46 4.75 -0.97
CA TYR A 30 -6.63 5.72 -1.66
C TYR A 30 -7.12 7.17 -1.53
N PRO A 31 -8.42 7.50 -1.68
CA PRO A 31 -8.89 8.87 -1.54
C PRO A 31 -8.59 9.44 -0.15
N ALA A 32 -8.80 8.64 0.90
CA ALA A 32 -8.55 9.05 2.28
C ALA A 32 -7.05 9.22 2.58
N ILE A 33 -6.21 8.34 2.02
CA ILE A 33 -4.75 8.42 2.13
C ILE A 33 -4.25 9.71 1.46
N LYS A 34 -4.68 9.99 0.24
CA LYS A 34 -4.20 11.14 -0.52
C LYS A 34 -4.69 12.47 0.07
N ALA A 35 -5.92 12.51 0.56
CA ALA A 35 -6.48 13.69 1.23
C ALA A 35 -5.69 14.07 2.49
N LYS A 36 -5.25 13.08 3.28
CA LYS A 36 -4.45 13.33 4.49
C LYS A 36 -2.97 13.57 4.21
N ASN A 37 -2.42 12.96 3.16
CA ASN A 37 -1.01 13.01 2.82
C ASN A 37 -0.82 13.45 1.36
N PRO A 38 -1.10 14.72 1.02
CA PRO A 38 -1.07 15.20 -0.37
C PRO A 38 0.33 15.07 -1.00
N TYR A 39 1.38 15.26 -0.22
CA TYR A 39 2.78 15.17 -0.66
C TYR A 39 3.33 13.75 -0.70
N LEU A 40 2.61 12.75 -0.20
CA LEU A 40 3.08 11.38 -0.22
C LEU A 40 2.92 10.80 -1.64
N PRO A 41 4.01 10.35 -2.27
CA PRO A 41 3.94 9.62 -3.53
C PRO A 41 3.34 8.23 -3.28
N VAL A 42 2.23 7.96 -3.96
CA VAL A 42 1.54 6.66 -3.96
C VAL A 42 1.52 6.17 -5.40
N LEU A 43 2.27 5.11 -5.67
CA LEU A 43 2.40 4.49 -6.98
C LEU A 43 1.48 3.28 -7.04
N ILE A 44 0.57 3.26 -8.01
CA ILE A 44 -0.30 2.11 -8.27
C ILE A 44 0.13 1.51 -9.61
N ARG A 45 0.43 0.21 -9.62
CA ARG A 45 0.89 -0.52 -10.80
C ARG A 45 0.11 -1.83 -10.90
N GLU A 46 -0.61 -2.00 -12.00
CA GLU A 46 -1.23 -3.27 -12.36
C GLU A 46 -0.27 -4.06 -13.27
N ALA A 47 -0.09 -5.34 -12.98
CA ALA A 47 0.73 -6.24 -13.79
C ALA A 47 0.15 -7.66 -13.84
N GLN A 48 0.47 -8.40 -14.91
CA GLN A 48 0.04 -9.78 -15.09
C GLN A 48 1.03 -10.74 -14.41
N GLY A 49 0.52 -11.77 -13.72
CA GLY A 49 1.35 -12.80 -13.08
C GLY A 49 2.08 -12.34 -11.81
N VAL A 50 1.84 -11.13 -11.31
CA VAL A 50 2.42 -10.66 -10.05
C VAL A 50 1.54 -11.01 -8.87
N LYS A 51 2.15 -11.38 -7.74
CA LYS A 51 1.42 -11.50 -6.48
C LYS A 51 1.07 -10.09 -5.96
N PRO A 52 -0.10 -9.90 -5.34
CA PRO A 52 -0.44 -8.63 -4.70
C PRO A 52 0.63 -8.29 -3.67
N THR A 53 1.31 -7.17 -3.88
CA THR A 53 2.50 -6.79 -3.12
C THR A 53 2.44 -5.32 -2.78
N VAL A 54 2.77 -4.99 -1.54
CA VAL A 54 2.94 -3.62 -1.09
C VAL A 54 4.42 -3.38 -0.85
N VAL A 55 4.94 -2.30 -1.40
CA VAL A 55 6.29 -1.81 -1.14
C VAL A 55 6.15 -0.47 -0.43
N VAL A 56 6.78 -0.33 0.72
CA VAL A 56 6.87 0.95 1.42
C VAL A 56 8.33 1.34 1.55
N ARG A 57 8.64 2.57 1.16
CA ARG A 57 9.95 3.18 1.35
C ARG A 57 9.89 4.06 2.58
N LEU A 58 10.75 3.79 3.54
CA LEU A 58 10.90 4.54 4.76
C LEU A 58 11.97 5.63 4.63
N ASP A 59 12.12 6.39 5.69
CA ASP A 59 13.24 7.28 5.90
C ASP A 59 14.58 6.52 5.82
N LYS A 60 15.67 7.24 5.51
CA LYS A 60 17.02 6.66 5.31
C LYS A 60 17.14 5.61 4.19
N GLY A 61 16.17 5.55 3.26
CA GLY A 61 16.25 4.71 2.06
C GLY A 61 15.94 3.23 2.30
N VAL A 62 15.37 2.87 3.46
CA VAL A 62 14.96 1.48 3.74
C VAL A 62 13.69 1.14 2.97
N GLU A 63 13.70 0.05 2.21
CA GLU A 63 12.53 -0.42 1.46
C GLU A 63 12.02 -1.75 2.01
N ILE A 64 10.73 -1.80 2.35
CA ILE A 64 10.06 -2.99 2.87
C ILE A 64 9.08 -3.47 1.80
N LYS A 65 9.32 -4.69 1.31
CA LYS A 65 8.47 -5.37 0.35
C LYS A 65 7.73 -6.50 1.04
N LYS A 66 6.39 -6.47 1.01
CA LYS A 66 5.53 -7.50 1.60
C LYS A 66 4.51 -8.02 0.58
N HIS A 67 4.46 -9.33 0.45
CA HIS A 67 3.40 -10.02 -0.29
C HIS A 67 2.16 -10.10 0.60
N VAL A 68 1.01 -9.70 0.06
CA VAL A 68 -0.23 -9.49 0.81
C VAL A 68 -1.40 -10.26 0.18
N ALA A 69 -1.13 -11.46 -0.35
CA ALA A 69 -2.14 -12.30 -0.99
C ALA A 69 -3.23 -12.75 -0.01
N ASP A 70 -2.82 -13.08 1.22
CA ASP A 70 -3.70 -13.61 2.26
C ASP A 70 -4.10 -12.56 3.30
N PHE A 71 -3.71 -11.30 3.09
CA PHE A 71 -3.94 -10.24 4.07
C PHE A 71 -5.36 -9.69 3.94
N THR A 72 -5.96 -9.44 5.09
CA THR A 72 -7.23 -8.73 5.23
C THR A 72 -7.03 -7.20 5.19
N ASP A 73 -8.10 -6.44 4.94
CA ASP A 73 -8.07 -4.97 4.99
C ASP A 73 -7.55 -4.42 6.34
N ALA A 74 -7.76 -5.15 7.44
CA ALA A 74 -7.28 -4.74 8.76
C ALA A 74 -5.76 -4.87 8.88
N GLU A 75 -5.20 -5.99 8.40
CA GLU A 75 -3.76 -6.23 8.40
C GLU A 75 -3.03 -5.28 7.42
N LEU A 76 -3.63 -4.99 6.28
CA LEU A 76 -3.13 -3.99 5.34
C LEU A 76 -3.06 -2.59 5.97
N LYS A 77 -4.07 -2.22 6.78
CA LYS A 77 -4.04 -0.96 7.54
C LYS A 77 -2.94 -0.96 8.59
N HIS A 78 -2.79 -2.07 9.31
CA HIS A 78 -1.76 -2.21 10.34
C HIS A 78 -0.36 -2.10 9.74
N LEU A 79 -0.11 -2.71 8.58
CA LEU A 79 1.15 -2.60 7.84
C LEU A 79 1.52 -1.14 7.52
N LEU A 80 0.54 -0.32 7.15
CA LEU A 80 0.78 1.10 6.82
C LEU A 80 0.96 1.98 8.07
N GLN A 81 0.47 1.53 9.22
CA GLN A 81 0.62 2.21 10.51
C GLN A 81 1.94 1.88 11.20
N ASN A 82 2.37 0.62 11.11
CA ASN A 82 3.60 0.11 11.71
C ASN A 82 4.40 -0.69 10.67
N PRO A 83 5.12 0.02 9.77
CA PRO A 83 5.82 -0.58 8.64
C PRO A 83 7.03 -1.44 9.05
#